data_AF-A0A3Q7EQP0-F1
#
_entry.id   AF-A0A3Q7EQP0-F1
#
_cell.length_a   1.000
_cell.length_b   1.000
_cell.length_c   1.000
_cell.angle_alpha   90.00
_cell.angle_beta   90.00
_cell.angle_gamma   90.00
#
_symmetry.space_group_name_H-M   'P 1'
#
loop_
_entity.id
_entity.type
_entity.pdbx_description
1 polymer ?
#
loop_
_entity_poly.entity_id
_entity_poly.type
_entity_poly.pdbx_seq_one_letter_code
_entity_poly.pdbx_strand_id
1 'polypeptide(L)' 'MSLGEIASTYACLILHDDDIAITAEKISAIVKAANVTVEPYWPLLFAKLAEKKNISDLIMNEEPKEESDDDMGFSLFD' A
#
# COMPACT_ATOMS: atom_id res chain seq x y z
N MET A 1 0.44 -8.05 6.54
CA MET A 1 0.74 -6.61 6.44
C MET A 1 1.55 -6.19 7.67
N SER A 2 2.78 -5.72 7.48
CA SER A 2 3.64 -5.26 8.58
C SER A 2 3.34 -3.81 8.95
N LEU A 3 3.51 -3.41 10.23
CA LEU A 3 3.20 -2.04 10.67
C LEU A 3 3.98 -0.98 9.88
N GLY A 4 5.25 -1.25 9.54
CA GLY A 4 6.08 -0.33 8.77
C GLY A 4 5.66 -0.15 7.31
N GLU A 5 5.12 -1.21 6.72
CA GLU A 5 4.54 -1.20 5.37
C GLU A 5 3.27 -0.36 5.37
N ILE A 6 2.34 -0.66 6.28
CA ILE A 6 1.06 0.06 6.43
C ILE A 6 1.28 1.55 6.69
N ALA A 7 2.16 1.90 7.63
CA ALA A 7 2.45 3.28 7.98
C ALA A 7 3.07 4.07 6.82
N SER A 8 3.96 3.42 6.04
CA SER A 8 4.57 4.05 4.87
C SER A 8 3.56 4.24 3.73
N THR A 9 2.66 3.27 3.52
CA THR A 9 1.57 3.36 2.53
C THR A 9 0.61 4.50 2.87
N TYR A 10 0.18 4.63 4.13
CA TYR A 10 -0.67 5.75 4.55
C TYR A 10 0.03 7.11 4.44
N ALA A 11 1.30 7.19 4.82
CA ALA A 11 2.08 8.41 4.63
C ALA A 11 2.19 8.79 3.14
N CYS A 12 2.31 7.81 2.25
CA CYS A 12 2.27 7.99 0.80
C CYS A 12 0.93 8.60 0.34
N LEU A 13 -0.20 8.03 0.80
CA LEU A 13 -1.55 8.52 0.49
C LEU A 13 -1.76 9.96 0.94
N ILE A 14 -1.36 10.28 2.17
CA ILE A 14 -1.48 11.65 2.71
C ILE A 14 -0.71 12.65 1.83
N LEU A 15 0.53 12.31 1.47
CA LEU A 15 1.34 13.18 0.60
C LEU A 15 0.73 13.32 -0.79
N HIS A 16 0.15 12.24 -1.32
CA HIS A 16 -0.54 12.25 -2.61
C HIS A 16 -1.80 13.10 -2.58
N ASP A 17 -2.63 12.99 -1.54
CA ASP A 17 -3.88 13.76 -1.38
C ASP A 17 -3.61 15.27 -1.24
N ASP A 18 -2.47 15.64 -0.65
CA ASP A 18 -2.03 17.03 -0.52
C ASP A 18 -1.26 17.54 -1.78
N ASP A 19 -1.14 16.76 -2.85
CA ASP A 19 -0.33 17.06 -4.05
C ASP A 19 1.16 17.37 -3.71
N ILE A 20 1.66 16.78 -2.62
CA ILE A 20 3.02 16.95 -2.13
C ILE A 20 3.90 15.83 -2.69
N ALA A 21 5.03 16.21 -3.30
CA ALA A 21 6.00 15.23 -3.80
C ALA A 21 6.42 14.22 -2.72
N ILE A 22 6.27 12.93 -3.02
CA ILE A 22 6.52 11.83 -2.09
C ILE A 22 8.02 11.54 -2.04
N THR A 23 8.63 11.82 -0.88
CA THR A 23 10.04 11.57 -0.63
C THR A 23 10.24 10.80 0.67
N ALA A 24 11.37 10.09 0.79
CA ALA A 24 11.69 9.29 1.97
C ALA A 24 11.72 10.14 3.26
N GLU A 25 12.13 11.40 3.14
CA GLU A 25 12.19 12.36 4.24
C GLU A 25 10.80 12.71 4.76
N LYS A 26 9.84 12.97 3.87
CA LYS A 26 8.46 13.32 4.24
C LYS A 26 7.71 12.13 4.80
N ILE A 27 7.88 10.95 4.22
CA ILE A 27 7.33 9.70 4.77
C ILE A 27 7.87 9.47 6.18
N SER A 28 9.19 9.61 6.37
CA SER A 28 9.83 9.47 7.68
C SER A 28 9.34 10.52 8.68
N ALA A 29 9.05 11.74 8.23
CA ALA A 29 8.52 12.80 9.09
C ALA A 29 7.10 12.50 9.56
N ILE A 30 6.20 12.04 8.67
CA ILE A 30 4.83 11.65 9.02
C ILE A 30 4.84 10.48 10.01
N VAL A 31 5.65 9.46 9.72
CA VAL A 31 5.79 8.28 10.57
C VAL A 31 6.32 8.64 11.96
N LYS A 32 7.31 9.54 12.04
CA LYS A 32 7.82 10.07 13.31
C LYS A 32 6.76 10.88 14.05
N ALA A 33 5.98 11.70 13.36
CA ALA A 33 4.88 12.45 13.96
C ALA A 33 3.76 11.53 14.49
N ALA A 34 3.52 10.41 13.81
CA ALA A 34 2.62 9.34 14.25
C ALA A 34 3.23 8.47 15.37
N ASN A 35 4.47 8.75 15.79
CA ASN A 35 5.19 8.02 16.82
C ASN A 35 5.36 6.51 16.50
N VAL A 36 5.40 6.17 15.21
CA VAL A 36 5.57 4.81 14.70
C VAL A 36 7.04 4.57 14.34
N THR A 37 7.58 3.43 14.77
CA THR A 37 8.93 3.00 14.36
C THR A 37 8.84 2.26 13.03
N VAL A 38 9.41 2.84 11.98
CA VAL A 38 9.47 2.23 10.65
C VAL A 38 10.91 2.14 10.21
N GLU A 39 11.26 1.01 9.62
CA GLU A 39 12.62 0.78 9.13
C GLU A 39 12.91 1.75 7.96
N PRO A 40 14.12 2.34 7.90
CA PRO A 40 14.51 3.27 6.84
C PRO A 40 14.39 2.68 5.43
N TYR A 41 14.37 1.36 5.32
CA TYR A 41 14.11 0.64 4.07
C TYR A 41 12.77 1.02 3.43
N TRP A 42 11.69 1.15 4.22
CA TRP A 42 10.35 1.39 3.69
C TRP A 42 10.18 2.80 3.06
N PRO A 43 10.53 3.91 3.75
CA PRO A 43 10.47 5.23 3.14
C PRO A 43 11.31 5.34 1.87
N LEU A 44 12.48 4.69 1.83
CA LEU A 44 13.36 4.67 0.65
C LEU A 44 12.73 3.91 -0.52
N LEU A 45 12.10 2.77 -0.23
CA LEU A 45 11.42 1.95 -1.24
C LEU A 45 10.26 2.73 -1.86
N PHE A 46 9.39 3.33 -1.03
CA PHE A 46 8.24 4.11 -1.50
C PHE A 46 8.65 5.37 -2.27
N ALA A 47 9.70 6.07 -1.84
CA ALA A 47 10.22 7.20 -2.61
C ALA A 47 10.69 6.79 -4.01
N LYS A 48 11.43 5.68 -4.14
CA LYS A 48 11.87 5.15 -5.43
C LYS A 48 10.72 4.65 -6.30
N LEU A 49 9.66 4.14 -5.69
CA LEU A 49 8.46 3.69 -6.40
C LEU A 49 7.66 4.89 -6.91
N ALA A 50 7.50 5.94 -6.10
CA ALA A 50 6.85 7.19 -6.46
C ALA A 50 7.54 7.91 -7.63
N GLU A 51 8.87 7.78 -7.76
CA GLU A 51 9.62 8.31 -8.90
C GLU A 51 9.31 7.60 -10.23
N LYS A 52 8.89 6.33 -10.20
CA LYS A 52 8.73 5.48 -11.40
C LYS A 52 7.29 5.21 -11.79
N LYS A 53 6.34 5.27 -10.86
CA LYS A 53 4.93 4.94 -11.08
C LYS A 53 4.03 5.87 -10.26
N ASN A 54 2.81 6.09 -10.75
CA ASN A 54 1.77 6.74 -9.95
C ASN A 54 1.45 5.88 -8.72
N ILE A 55 1.35 6.51 -7.55
CA ILE A 55 1.06 5.85 -6.29
C ILE A 55 -0.27 5.09 -6.33
N SER A 56 -1.24 5.58 -7.10
CA SER A 56 -2.51 4.88 -7.33
C SER A 56 -2.32 3.46 -7.88
N ASP A 57 -1.36 3.25 -8.78
CA ASP A 57 -1.07 1.93 -9.37
C ASP A 57 -0.28 1.02 -8.41
N LEU A 58 0.37 1.60 -7.39
CA LEU A 58 1.15 0.87 -6.38
C LEU A 58 0.27 0.40 -5.22
N ILE A 59 -0.81 1.14 -4.92
CA ILE A 59 -1.73 0.86 -3.83
C ILE A 59 -2.88 -0.04 -4.31
N MET A 60 -3.18 -0.06 -5.62
CA MET A 60 -4.00 -1.10 -6.24
C MET A 60 -3.26 -2.45 -6.21
N ASN A 61 -3.23 -3.05 -5.04
CA ASN A 61 -3.27 -4.49 -4.90
C ASN A 61 -4.68 -4.92 -5.33
N GLU A 62 -4.93 -5.04 -6.64
CA GLU A 62 -5.90 -6.04 -7.08
C GLU A 62 -5.35 -7.36 -6.56
N GLU A 63 -5.83 -7.81 -5.40
CA GLU A 63 -5.95 -9.24 -5.18
C GLU A 63 -6.54 -9.78 -6.48
N PRO A 64 -5.92 -10.76 -7.17
CA PRO A 64 -6.63 -11.42 -8.23
C PRO A 64 -7.95 -11.84 -7.59
N LYS A 65 -9.08 -11.31 -8.11
CA LYS A 65 -10.39 -11.85 -7.76
C LYS A 65 -10.21 -13.35 -7.94
N GLU A 66 -10.34 -14.11 -6.85
CA GLU A 66 -10.61 -15.53 -6.98
C GLU A 66 -11.87 -15.60 -7.82
N GLU A 67 -11.66 -15.85 -9.10
CA GLU A 67 -12.69 -16.09 -10.08
C GLU A 67 -13.46 -17.27 -9.53
N SER A 68 -14.75 -17.03 -9.26
CA SER A 68 -15.69 -18.01 -8.78
C SER A 68 -15.91 -19.06 -9.85
N ASP A 69 -14.98 -20.00 -9.99
CA ASP A 69 -15.10 -21.15 -10.88
C ASP A 69 -14.85 -22.40 -10.04
N ASP A 70 -15.91 -22.85 -9.36
CA ASP A 70 -16.34 -24.24 -9.44
C ASP A 70 -17.75 -24.36 -8.86
N ASP A 71 -18.68 -24.17 -9.79
CA ASP A 71 -20.07 -24.61 -9.82
C ASP A 71 -20.18 -26.11 -9.46
N MET A 72 -19.90 -26.49 -8.21
CA MET A 72 -20.20 -27.83 -7.71
C MET A 72 -21.67 -27.89 -7.36
N GLY A 73 -22.44 -28.27 -8.39
CA GLY A 73 -23.87 -28.45 -8.37
C GLY A 73 -24.39 -29.07 -7.07
N PHE A 74 -25.31 -28.33 -6.45
CA PHE A 74 -26.36 -28.91 -5.65
C PHE A 74 -27.22 -29.84 -6.53
N SER A 75 -26.77 -31.07 -6.71
CA SER A 75 -27.66 -32.22 -6.92
C SER A 75 -27.69 -33.02 -5.62
N LEU A 76 -28.36 -32.43 -4.61
CA LEU A 76 -28.71 -33.02 -3.32
C LEU A 76 -30.03 -33.81 -3.40
N PHE A 77 -30.32 -34.47 -4.52
CA PHE A 77 -31.50 -35.35 -4.62
C PHE A 77 -31.34 -36.40 -5.74
N ASP A 78 -30.65 -37.50 -5.43
CA ASP A 78 -31.24 -38.85 -5.28
C ASP A 78 -30.30 -39.73 -4.41
#